data_AF-C8N8L7-F1
#
_entry.id   AF-C8N8L7-F1
#
_cell.length_a   1.000
_cell.length_b   1.000
_cell.length_c   1.000
_cell.angle_alpha   90.00
_cell.angle_beta   90.00
_cell.angle_gamma   90.00
#
_symmetry.space_group_name_H-M   'P 1'
#
loop_
_entity.id
_entity.type
_entity.pdbx_description
1 polymer ?
#
loop_
_entity_poly.entity_id
_entity_poly.type
_entity_poly.pdbx_seq_one_letter_code
_entity_poly.pdbx_strand_id
1 'polypeptide(L)'
;MRKLALLCALSAGGALAQPVLPAQNENGEPAAVPFSVNALFASYKPSIYQVRTINAATGQKTSIGSGFVIGDGKMIATNYHVIADAVNKEKHDIEYISTDDREGKLRLLAVDVVHDLAIVAADHELGKAFKLGGIPEQGEALYALGNPGDLGFIIVDGINNGILQKSARSRILFSGAINSGMSGGPTVNKSGEVVGINVESQGNDIGFLVPANHLADLLKQAEAGAVNINESIADQLIADNDKYYTPFFSGKWKTATIGHFTVPTESGGDLRCWDVSPEQQLEDLAVSESVICQSDRTTYISHDIQFGAMGFIYSNFYARDPILTSRFYHLYSQEYRLPYEHRSSRDFGDFACKADFVSIGGKPFKTTYCTQPSKKFIKNGEPVSDLYLIAAQIGEKQQGFTITMMLTGIQENLGKRVMAHLLEQITWQQN
;
A
#
# COMPACT_ATOMS: atom_id res chain seq x y z
N MET A 1 -94.00 6.79 -10.72
CA MET A 1 -93.22 8.03 -10.96
C MET A 1 -91.89 7.92 -10.22
N ARG A 2 -90.81 8.35 -10.88
CA ARG A 2 -89.39 8.45 -10.47
C ARG A 2 -89.15 8.74 -8.96
N LYS A 3 -88.08 8.18 -8.36
CA LYS A 3 -86.72 8.80 -8.29
C LYS A 3 -85.72 7.90 -7.56
N LEU A 4 -84.48 8.00 -8.04
CA LEU A 4 -83.23 7.36 -7.64
C LEU A 4 -82.68 7.94 -6.34
N ALA A 5 -82.13 7.09 -5.45
CA ALA A 5 -81.00 7.43 -4.58
C ALA A 5 -80.29 6.14 -4.15
N LEU A 6 -79.02 6.01 -4.54
CA LEU A 6 -78.14 4.88 -4.30
C LEU A 6 -77.52 5.05 -2.90
N LEU A 7 -77.87 4.18 -1.95
CA LEU A 7 -77.16 4.04 -0.67
C LEU A 7 -76.28 2.79 -0.74
N CYS A 8 -74.97 2.97 -0.76
CA CYS A 8 -73.99 1.89 -0.66
C CYS A 8 -73.69 1.67 0.83
N ALA A 9 -74.15 0.55 1.39
CA ALA A 9 -73.80 0.11 2.73
C ALA A 9 -72.47 -0.67 2.68
N LEU A 10 -71.42 -0.14 3.32
CA LEU A 10 -70.20 -0.90 3.59
C LEU A 10 -70.50 -1.97 4.65
N SER A 11 -70.35 -3.24 4.27
CA SER A 11 -70.30 -4.34 5.23
C SER A 11 -68.84 -4.55 5.64
N ALA A 12 -68.60 -4.55 6.96
CA ALA A 12 -67.32 -4.88 7.56
C ALA A 12 -67.14 -6.41 7.55
N GLY A 13 -66.22 -6.90 6.72
CA GLY A 13 -65.73 -8.27 6.76
C GLY A 13 -64.32 -8.29 7.34
N GLY A 14 -64.18 -8.57 8.63
CA GLY A 14 -62.88 -8.83 9.25
C GLY A 14 -62.36 -10.20 8.83
N ALA A 15 -61.31 -10.23 8.00
CA ALA A 15 -60.52 -11.43 7.75
C ALA A 15 -59.30 -11.42 8.69
N LEU A 16 -59.26 -12.38 9.62
CA LEU A 16 -58.07 -12.68 10.40
C LEU A 16 -56.97 -13.18 9.45
N ALA A 17 -55.83 -12.49 9.42
CA ALA A 17 -54.65 -12.95 8.69
C ALA A 17 -54.14 -14.24 9.32
N GLN A 18 -54.13 -15.33 8.54
CA GLN A 18 -53.49 -16.57 8.94
C GLN A 18 -51.96 -16.42 8.93
N PRO A 19 -51.23 -17.05 9.87
CA PRO A 19 -49.78 -17.07 9.84
C PRO A 19 -49.31 -17.82 8.59
N VAL A 20 -48.50 -17.16 7.77
CA VAL A 20 -47.84 -17.77 6.61
C VAL A 20 -46.80 -18.76 7.14
N LEU A 21 -46.99 -20.06 6.88
CA LEU A 21 -45.99 -21.09 7.17
C LEU A 21 -44.76 -20.89 6.26
N PRO A 22 -43.53 -21.16 6.75
CA PRO A 22 -42.33 -21.04 5.93
C PRO A 22 -42.37 -22.03 4.76
N ALA A 23 -41.91 -21.60 3.58
CA ALA A 23 -41.83 -22.44 2.40
C ALA A 23 -40.88 -23.62 2.64
N GLN A 24 -41.37 -24.83 2.38
CA GLN A 24 -40.60 -26.07 2.46
C GLN A 24 -40.21 -26.53 1.04
N ASN A 25 -39.05 -27.16 0.89
CA ASN A 25 -38.72 -27.87 -0.35
C ASN A 25 -39.59 -29.13 -0.51
N GLU A 26 -39.51 -29.82 -1.65
CA GLU A 26 -40.27 -31.05 -1.92
C GLU A 26 -40.05 -32.17 -0.89
N ASN A 27 -39.02 -32.04 -0.03
CA ASN A 27 -38.64 -32.98 1.02
C ASN A 27 -39.01 -32.51 2.44
N GLY A 28 -39.76 -31.40 2.60
CA GLY A 28 -40.19 -30.91 3.91
C GLY A 28 -39.12 -30.20 4.74
N GLU A 29 -37.93 -29.97 4.18
CA GLU A 29 -36.88 -29.19 4.82
C GLU A 29 -37.15 -27.69 4.61
N PRO A 30 -36.71 -26.82 5.55
CA PRO A 30 -36.79 -25.38 5.34
C PRO A 30 -36.08 -25.04 4.04
N ALA A 31 -36.78 -24.40 3.09
CA ALA A 31 -36.14 -23.96 1.86
C ALA A 31 -34.97 -23.04 2.24
N ALA A 32 -33.78 -23.31 1.69
CA ALA A 32 -32.63 -22.46 1.90
C ALA A 32 -33.01 -21.03 1.52
N VAL A 33 -32.94 -20.10 2.48
CA VAL A 33 -33.27 -18.70 2.24
C VAL A 33 -32.35 -18.19 1.15
N PRO A 34 -32.87 -17.72 0.00
CA PRO A 34 -32.01 -17.24 -1.08
C PRO A 34 -31.19 -16.06 -0.56
N PHE A 35 -29.91 -16.03 -0.92
CA PHE A 35 -29.02 -14.93 -0.56
C PHE A 35 -29.61 -13.59 -0.99
N SER A 36 -29.63 -12.63 -0.06
CA SER A 36 -30.13 -11.28 -0.29
C SER A 36 -29.10 -10.27 0.17
N VAL A 37 -28.64 -9.44 -0.77
CA VAL A 37 -27.75 -8.31 -0.47
C VAL A 37 -28.42 -7.33 0.51
N ASN A 38 -29.75 -7.17 0.42
CA ASN A 38 -30.49 -6.33 1.35
C ASN A 38 -30.49 -6.90 2.78
N ALA A 39 -30.61 -8.21 2.94
CA ALA A 39 -30.49 -8.86 4.25
C ALA A 39 -29.07 -8.73 4.81
N LEU A 40 -28.05 -8.89 3.95
CA LEU A 40 -26.65 -8.67 4.30
C LEU A 40 -26.44 -7.23 4.81
N PHE A 41 -26.90 -6.23 4.05
CA PHE A 41 -26.87 -4.81 4.40
C PHE A 41 -27.47 -4.56 5.79
N ALA A 42 -28.69 -5.05 6.03
CA ALA A 42 -29.39 -4.83 7.30
C ALA A 42 -28.68 -5.49 8.49
N SER A 43 -28.10 -6.67 8.29
CA SER A 43 -27.46 -7.43 9.37
C SER A 43 -26.12 -6.84 9.84
N TYR A 44 -25.39 -6.17 8.94
CA TYR A 44 -24.02 -5.72 9.19
C TYR A 44 -23.88 -4.20 9.36
N LYS A 45 -24.86 -3.41 8.91
CA LYS A 45 -24.88 -1.95 9.09
C LYS A 45 -24.55 -1.48 10.53
N PRO A 46 -25.04 -2.13 11.61
CA PRO A 46 -24.72 -1.71 12.99
C PRO A 46 -23.28 -2.01 13.43
N SER A 47 -22.54 -2.82 12.67
CA SER A 47 -21.17 -3.28 13.01
C SER A 47 -20.12 -2.68 12.06
N ILE A 48 -20.50 -1.63 11.33
CA ILE A 48 -19.62 -0.87 10.45
C ILE A 48 -19.60 0.58 10.93
N TYR A 49 -18.42 1.15 10.90
CA TYR A 49 -18.08 2.44 11.47
C TYR A 49 -17.32 3.27 10.46
N GLN A 50 -17.49 4.59 10.54
CA GLN A 50 -16.52 5.51 10.00
C GLN A 50 -15.41 5.66 11.04
N VAL A 51 -14.15 5.55 10.63
CA VAL A 51 -12.98 5.79 11.50
C VAL A 51 -12.33 7.10 11.08
N ARG A 52 -11.98 7.94 12.06
CA ARG A 52 -11.39 9.26 11.86
C ARG A 52 -10.16 9.42 12.72
N THR A 53 -9.16 10.08 12.17
CA THR A 53 -8.06 10.63 12.97
C THR A 53 -8.26 12.14 13.08
N ILE A 54 -8.24 12.66 14.30
CA ILE A 54 -8.52 14.06 14.62
C ILE A 54 -7.28 14.72 15.22
N ASN A 55 -6.94 15.91 14.75
CA ASN A 55 -5.95 16.74 15.44
C ASN A 55 -6.59 17.35 16.69
N ALA A 56 -6.14 16.94 17.87
CA ALA A 56 -6.72 17.34 19.15
C ALA A 56 -6.60 18.84 19.44
N ALA A 57 -5.70 19.57 18.77
CA ALA A 57 -5.57 21.01 18.94
C ALA A 57 -6.59 21.82 18.13
N THR A 58 -7.00 21.32 16.95
CA THR A 58 -7.94 22.04 16.06
C THR A 58 -9.33 21.42 16.02
N GLY A 59 -9.48 20.18 16.50
CA GLY A 59 -10.70 19.37 16.36
C GLY A 59 -11.00 18.96 14.91
N GLN A 60 -10.06 19.17 13.98
CA GLN A 60 -10.26 18.86 12.56
C GLN A 60 -9.75 17.46 12.21
N LYS A 61 -10.46 16.82 11.27
CA LYS A 61 -10.11 15.51 10.72
C LYS A 61 -8.84 15.63 9.89
N THR A 62 -7.87 14.75 10.12
CA THR A 62 -6.67 14.64 9.27
C THR A 62 -6.74 13.42 8.35
N SER A 63 -7.53 12.40 8.72
CA SER A 63 -7.78 11.22 7.90
C SER A 63 -9.16 10.64 8.19
N ILE A 64 -9.75 10.00 7.19
CA ILE A 64 -11.07 9.38 7.25
C ILE A 64 -11.03 8.05 6.50
N GLY A 65 -11.60 7.01 7.11
CA GLY A 65 -11.85 5.73 6.47
C GLY A 65 -13.05 5.03 7.09
N SER A 66 -13.14 3.74 6.80
CA SER A 66 -14.13 2.82 7.35
C SER A 66 -13.45 1.82 8.29
N GLY A 67 -14.25 1.20 9.14
CA GLY A 67 -13.84 0.07 9.95
C GLY A 67 -15.02 -0.81 10.31
N PHE A 68 -14.74 -2.01 10.80
CA PHE A 68 -15.78 -2.99 11.15
C PHE A 68 -15.41 -3.78 12.40
N VAL A 69 -16.44 -4.23 13.11
CA VAL A 69 -16.28 -4.93 14.39
C VAL A 69 -15.69 -6.32 14.18
N ILE A 70 -14.70 -6.68 15.00
CA ILE A 70 -14.04 -7.99 15.02
C ILE A 70 -13.87 -8.50 16.46
N GLY A 71 -13.41 -9.75 16.61
CA GLY A 71 -13.03 -10.33 17.90
C GLY A 71 -14.20 -10.40 18.88
N ASP A 72 -14.01 -9.80 20.06
CA ASP A 72 -14.95 -9.81 21.19
C ASP A 72 -16.12 -8.83 21.06
N GLY A 73 -16.24 -8.12 19.93
CA GLY A 73 -17.28 -7.11 19.73
C GLY A 73 -16.90 -5.69 20.17
N LYS A 74 -15.68 -5.49 20.71
CA LYS A 74 -15.17 -4.17 21.15
C LYS A 74 -14.03 -3.65 20.28
N MET A 75 -13.53 -4.48 19.38
CA MET A 75 -12.43 -4.15 18.47
C MET A 75 -12.97 -3.79 17.07
N ILE A 76 -12.32 -2.84 16.42
CA ILE A 76 -12.56 -2.43 15.03
C ILE A 76 -11.29 -2.73 14.23
N ALA A 77 -11.44 -3.41 13.09
CA ALA A 77 -10.42 -3.45 12.05
C ALA A 77 -10.56 -2.25 11.12
N THR A 78 -9.43 -1.69 10.69
CA THR A 78 -9.36 -0.64 9.67
C THR A 78 -8.00 -0.70 8.94
N ASN A 79 -7.75 0.19 7.99
CA ASN A 79 -6.42 0.32 7.39
C ASN A 79 -5.49 1.15 8.29
N TYR A 80 -4.19 0.85 8.23
CA TYR A 80 -3.20 1.61 8.97
C TYR A 80 -3.12 3.07 8.51
N HIS A 81 -3.17 3.36 7.21
CA HIS A 81 -3.10 4.73 6.70
C HIS A 81 -4.23 5.64 7.23
N VAL A 82 -5.37 5.06 7.63
CA VAL A 82 -6.49 5.81 8.24
C VAL A 82 -6.11 6.36 9.62
N ILE A 83 -5.27 5.64 10.36
CA ILE A 83 -4.87 5.95 11.75
C ILE A 83 -3.41 6.36 11.91
N ALA A 84 -2.64 6.39 10.82
CA ALA A 84 -1.19 6.59 10.85
C ALA A 84 -0.76 7.92 11.49
N ASP A 85 -1.58 8.97 11.37
CA ASP A 85 -1.32 10.24 12.02
C ASP A 85 -1.33 10.13 13.55
N ALA A 86 -2.19 9.30 14.14
CA ALA A 86 -2.22 9.03 15.58
C ALA A 86 -0.97 8.28 16.07
N VAL A 87 -0.27 7.57 15.17
CA VAL A 87 1.00 6.89 15.47
C VAL A 87 2.20 7.83 15.30
N ASN A 88 2.18 8.68 14.26
CA ASN A 88 3.37 9.37 13.80
C ASN A 88 3.43 10.85 14.20
N LYS A 89 2.31 11.46 14.60
CA LYS A 89 2.21 12.87 14.96
C LYS A 89 1.69 13.02 16.38
N GLU A 90 2.19 14.03 17.07
CA GLU A 90 1.70 14.36 18.42
C GLU A 90 0.26 14.89 18.34
N LYS A 91 -0.53 14.69 19.41
CA LYS A 91 -1.87 15.25 19.59
C LYS A 91 -2.88 14.83 18.51
N HIS A 92 -2.85 13.57 18.10
CA HIS A 92 -3.84 13.00 17.20
C HIS A 92 -4.59 11.87 17.91
N ASP A 93 -5.91 12.00 17.98
CA ASP A 93 -6.82 11.03 18.59
C ASP A 93 -7.52 10.22 17.48
N ILE A 94 -7.90 8.98 17.80
CA ILE A 94 -8.69 8.11 16.92
C ILE A 94 -10.14 8.08 17.43
N GLU A 95 -11.09 8.29 16.54
CA GLU A 95 -12.52 8.31 16.84
C GLU A 95 -13.30 7.45 15.84
N TYR A 96 -14.45 6.92 16.28
CA TYR A 96 -15.42 6.27 15.41
C TYR A 96 -16.70 7.10 15.30
N ILE A 97 -17.43 6.89 14.21
CA ILE A 97 -18.84 7.25 14.06
C ILE A 97 -19.62 6.05 13.54
N SER A 98 -20.69 5.70 14.24
CA SER A 98 -21.59 4.63 13.82
C SER A 98 -22.50 5.07 12.67
N THR A 99 -23.22 4.14 12.07
CA THR A 99 -24.18 4.44 10.99
C THR A 99 -25.47 5.12 11.46
N ASP A 100 -25.60 5.35 12.78
CA ASP A 100 -26.65 6.12 13.46
C ASP A 100 -26.09 7.37 14.17
N ASP A 101 -24.94 7.87 13.71
CA ASP A 101 -24.30 9.12 14.15
C ASP A 101 -23.86 9.16 15.63
N ARG A 102 -23.66 8.00 16.26
CA ARG A 102 -23.02 7.91 17.58
C ARG A 102 -21.52 7.93 17.42
N GLU A 103 -20.87 8.79 18.18
CA GLU A 103 -19.42 8.98 18.13
C GLU A 103 -18.75 8.48 19.42
N GLY A 104 -17.47 8.12 19.32
CA GLY A 104 -16.69 7.74 20.49
C GLY A 104 -15.20 7.61 20.19
N LYS A 105 -14.40 7.57 21.26
CA LYS A 105 -12.94 7.45 21.17
C LYS A 105 -12.50 6.00 21.02
N LEU A 106 -11.37 5.82 20.34
CA LEU A 106 -10.71 4.54 20.12
C LEU A 106 -9.27 4.57 20.62
N ARG A 107 -8.82 3.45 21.18
CA ARG A 107 -7.40 3.20 21.51
C ARG A 107 -6.77 2.26 20.48
N LEU A 108 -5.50 2.50 20.15
CA LEU A 108 -4.77 1.67 19.19
C LEU A 108 -4.31 0.35 19.83
N LEU A 109 -4.81 -0.75 19.26
CA LEU A 109 -4.44 -2.17 19.32
C LEU A 109 -3.01 -2.54 18.99
N ALA A 110 -2.89 -2.67 17.68
CA ALA A 110 -1.82 -3.29 16.96
C ALA A 110 -1.91 -2.76 15.53
N VAL A 111 -0.78 -2.79 14.84
CA VAL A 111 -0.68 -2.37 13.44
C VAL A 111 0.08 -3.43 12.66
N ASP A 112 -0.28 -3.58 11.40
CA ASP A 112 0.50 -4.26 10.38
C ASP A 112 0.75 -3.26 9.25
N VAL A 113 1.88 -2.55 9.29
CA VAL A 113 2.18 -1.52 8.29
C VAL A 113 2.48 -2.12 6.92
N VAL A 114 2.96 -3.35 6.88
CA VAL A 114 3.33 -4.07 5.66
C VAL A 114 2.09 -4.39 4.83
N HIS A 115 0.99 -4.75 5.50
CA HIS A 115 -0.28 -5.05 4.85
C HIS A 115 -1.30 -3.91 4.92
N ASP A 116 -0.96 -2.79 5.56
CA ASP A 116 -1.82 -1.62 5.76
C ASP A 116 -3.05 -1.93 6.61
N LEU A 117 -2.87 -2.54 7.78
CA LEU A 117 -3.95 -2.89 8.71
C LEU A 117 -3.71 -2.30 10.09
N ALA A 118 -4.79 -1.96 10.77
CA ALA A 118 -4.76 -1.59 12.18
C ALA A 118 -5.98 -2.17 12.91
N ILE A 119 -5.77 -2.48 14.18
CA ILE A 119 -6.85 -2.82 15.10
C ILE A 119 -6.94 -1.72 16.15
N VAL A 120 -8.14 -1.23 16.38
CA VAL A 120 -8.44 -0.21 17.39
C VAL A 120 -9.58 -0.71 18.26
N ALA A 121 -9.74 -0.19 19.48
CA ALA A 121 -10.76 -0.68 20.40
C ALA A 121 -11.48 0.44 21.12
N ALA A 122 -12.75 0.20 21.43
CA ALA A 122 -13.55 0.99 22.36
C ALA A 122 -13.58 0.33 23.75
N ASP A 123 -14.01 1.09 24.75
CA ASP A 123 -14.18 0.59 26.13
C ASP A 123 -15.53 -0.12 26.36
N HIS A 124 -16.38 -0.17 25.33
CA HIS A 124 -17.70 -0.78 25.36
C HIS A 124 -17.96 -1.61 24.10
N GLU A 125 -19.04 -2.40 24.11
CA GLU A 125 -19.44 -3.21 22.95
C GLU A 125 -19.95 -2.35 21.78
N LEU A 126 -19.41 -2.61 20.60
CA LEU A 126 -19.71 -1.89 19.38
C LEU A 126 -20.70 -2.65 18.49
N GLY A 127 -20.75 -3.97 18.58
CA GLY A 127 -21.70 -4.75 17.79
C GLY A 127 -21.28 -6.18 17.56
N LYS A 128 -21.89 -6.80 16.56
CA LYS A 128 -21.61 -8.18 16.19
C LYS A 128 -20.31 -8.23 15.40
N ALA A 129 -19.34 -8.97 15.92
CA ALA A 129 -18.09 -9.23 15.21
C ALA A 129 -18.34 -9.94 13.88
N PHE A 130 -17.65 -9.48 12.83
CA PHE A 130 -17.55 -10.18 11.57
C PHE A 130 -16.73 -11.45 11.73
N LYS A 131 -17.13 -12.51 11.02
CA LYS A 131 -16.31 -13.71 10.87
C LYS A 131 -15.30 -13.48 9.75
N LEU A 132 -14.05 -13.87 9.97
CA LEU A 132 -13.02 -13.88 8.92
C LEU A 132 -13.14 -15.18 8.12
N GLY A 133 -13.13 -15.07 6.80
CA GLY A 133 -13.23 -16.18 5.86
C GLY A 133 -11.96 -16.35 5.03
N GLY A 134 -11.93 -17.42 4.23
CA GLY A 134 -10.91 -17.63 3.21
C GLY A 134 -11.17 -16.81 1.94
N ILE A 135 -10.16 -16.71 1.08
CA ILE A 135 -10.33 -16.12 -0.26
C ILE A 135 -11.13 -17.13 -1.10
N PRO A 136 -12.29 -16.75 -1.66
CA PRO A 136 -13.08 -17.64 -2.49
C PRO A 136 -12.42 -17.91 -3.85
N GLU A 137 -13.02 -18.79 -4.66
CA GLU A 137 -12.54 -19.02 -6.02
C GLU A 137 -12.63 -17.75 -6.87
N GLN A 138 -11.75 -17.63 -7.86
CA GLN A 138 -11.79 -16.55 -8.84
C GLN A 138 -13.10 -16.66 -9.65
N GLY A 139 -13.80 -15.53 -9.82
CA GLY A 139 -15.11 -15.46 -10.45
C GLY A 139 -16.28 -15.38 -9.46
N GLU A 140 -16.04 -15.61 -8.16
CA GLU A 140 -17.07 -15.46 -7.14
C GLU A 140 -17.43 -14.00 -6.85
N ALA A 141 -18.71 -13.77 -6.54
CA ALA A 141 -19.23 -12.46 -6.17
C ALA A 141 -18.83 -12.08 -4.74
N LEU A 142 -18.42 -10.83 -4.59
CA LEU A 142 -17.99 -10.19 -3.35
C LEU A 142 -18.75 -8.87 -3.14
N TYR A 143 -18.86 -8.46 -1.88
CA TYR A 143 -19.57 -7.25 -1.48
C TYR A 143 -18.67 -6.41 -0.57
N ALA A 144 -18.16 -5.30 -1.09
CA ALA A 144 -17.38 -4.32 -0.35
C ALA A 144 -18.32 -3.38 0.41
N LEU A 145 -18.10 -3.26 1.71
CA LEU A 145 -18.91 -2.45 2.62
C LEU A 145 -18.08 -1.29 3.16
N GLY A 146 -18.67 -0.11 3.30
CA GLY A 146 -17.98 1.05 3.89
C GLY A 146 -18.94 2.11 4.41
N ASN A 147 -18.44 3.02 5.23
CA ASN A 147 -19.15 4.19 5.74
C ASN A 147 -18.38 5.49 5.41
N PRO A 148 -18.20 5.83 4.12
CA PRO A 148 -17.60 7.08 3.70
C PRO A 148 -18.37 8.30 4.24
N GLY A 149 -17.63 9.30 4.72
CA GLY A 149 -18.17 10.35 5.61
C GLY A 149 -19.43 11.05 5.14
N ASP A 150 -19.47 11.52 3.88
CA ASP A 150 -20.60 12.34 3.39
C ASP A 150 -21.69 11.52 2.68
N LEU A 151 -21.43 10.23 2.43
CA LEU A 151 -22.37 9.33 1.73
C LEU A 151 -23.08 8.36 2.69
N GLY A 152 -22.53 8.17 3.89
CA GLY A 152 -22.99 7.18 4.85
C GLY A 152 -22.67 5.75 4.41
N PHE A 153 -23.38 4.78 5.00
CA PHE A 153 -23.13 3.36 4.75
C PHE A 153 -23.49 2.95 3.31
N ILE A 154 -22.52 2.44 2.57
CA ILE A 154 -22.66 1.98 1.18
C ILE A 154 -22.16 0.56 0.98
N ILE A 155 -22.66 -0.07 -0.09
CA ILE A 155 -22.22 -1.39 -0.57
C ILE A 155 -21.87 -1.27 -2.04
N VAL A 156 -20.75 -1.89 -2.41
CA VAL A 156 -20.31 -2.07 -3.80
C VAL A 156 -20.17 -3.57 -4.05
N ASP A 157 -20.90 -4.10 -5.03
CA ASP A 157 -20.74 -5.46 -5.49
C ASP A 157 -19.67 -5.56 -6.58
N GLY A 158 -19.08 -6.74 -6.71
CA GLY A 158 -18.07 -7.02 -7.72
C GLY A 158 -17.61 -8.47 -7.67
N ILE A 159 -16.58 -8.79 -8.45
CA ILE A 159 -16.08 -10.16 -8.64
C ILE A 159 -14.65 -10.26 -8.12
N ASN A 160 -14.35 -11.38 -7.48
CA ASN A 160 -12.99 -11.80 -7.17
C ASN A 160 -12.22 -12.16 -8.47
N ASN A 161 -11.21 -11.37 -8.81
CA ASN A 161 -10.33 -11.61 -9.96
C ASN A 161 -9.02 -12.32 -9.58
N GLY A 162 -8.94 -12.87 -8.38
CA GLY A 162 -7.78 -13.59 -7.88
C GLY A 162 -6.73 -12.68 -7.24
N ILE A 163 -5.60 -13.30 -6.86
CA ILE A 163 -4.48 -12.61 -6.21
C ILE A 163 -3.54 -12.04 -7.27
N LEU A 164 -3.10 -10.79 -7.10
CA LEU A 164 -2.10 -10.17 -7.94
C LEU A 164 -0.74 -10.89 -7.80
N GLN A 165 -0.32 -11.63 -8.83
CA GLN A 165 0.89 -12.47 -8.81
C GLN A 165 2.20 -11.70 -9.10
N LYS A 166 2.12 -10.54 -9.76
CA LYS A 166 3.29 -9.74 -10.20
C LYS A 166 3.41 -8.42 -9.43
N SER A 167 3.28 -8.50 -8.12
CA SER A 167 3.46 -7.38 -7.20
C SER A 167 4.16 -7.86 -5.94
N ALA A 168 4.92 -6.97 -5.31
CA ALA A 168 5.53 -7.26 -4.01
C ALA A 168 4.50 -7.43 -2.89
N ARG A 169 3.28 -6.91 -3.07
CA ARG A 169 2.17 -7.00 -2.11
C ARG A 169 1.07 -7.89 -2.66
N SER A 170 0.78 -9.00 -1.98
CA SER A 170 -0.38 -9.83 -2.31
C SER A 170 -1.67 -9.07 -2.00
N ARG A 171 -2.44 -8.79 -3.06
CA ARG A 171 -3.75 -8.13 -2.99
C ARG A 171 -4.75 -8.93 -3.81
N ILE A 172 -5.99 -8.98 -3.34
CA ILE A 172 -7.10 -9.53 -4.12
C ILE A 172 -7.56 -8.46 -5.09
N LEU A 173 -7.71 -8.82 -6.36
CA LEU A 173 -8.27 -7.96 -7.39
C LEU A 173 -9.79 -8.03 -7.33
N PHE A 174 -10.45 -6.89 -7.19
CA PHE A 174 -11.91 -6.78 -7.07
C PHE A 174 -12.47 -5.89 -8.19
N SER A 175 -13.48 -6.36 -8.91
CA SER A 175 -14.10 -5.60 -10.01
C SER A 175 -15.21 -4.66 -9.53
N GLY A 176 -14.87 -3.76 -8.62
CA GLY A 176 -15.79 -2.74 -8.13
C GLY A 176 -15.03 -1.51 -7.67
N ALA A 177 -15.65 -0.33 -7.84
CA ALA A 177 -15.04 0.94 -7.47
C ALA A 177 -15.03 1.11 -5.95
N ILE A 178 -13.84 1.04 -5.35
CA ILE A 178 -13.64 1.34 -3.92
C ILE A 178 -13.24 2.80 -3.81
N ASN A 179 -14.21 3.65 -3.50
CA ASN A 179 -14.00 5.10 -3.41
C ASN A 179 -13.41 5.52 -2.07
N SER A 180 -12.90 6.76 -2.02
CA SER A 180 -12.36 7.34 -0.78
C SER A 180 -13.36 7.29 0.38
N GLY A 181 -12.84 6.95 1.56
CA GLY A 181 -13.62 6.71 2.76
C GLY A 181 -14.10 5.27 2.93
N MET A 182 -14.07 4.41 1.90
CA MET A 182 -14.32 2.97 2.05
C MET A 182 -13.09 2.19 2.55
N SER A 183 -11.89 2.74 2.42
CA SER A 183 -10.64 2.14 2.94
C SER A 183 -10.80 1.68 4.38
N GLY A 184 -10.40 0.45 4.68
CA GLY A 184 -10.51 -0.17 6.00
C GLY A 184 -11.84 -0.88 6.25
N GLY A 185 -12.84 -0.68 5.39
CA GLY A 185 -14.09 -1.42 5.43
C GLY A 185 -13.91 -2.90 5.00
N PRO A 186 -14.85 -3.79 5.35
CA PRO A 186 -14.75 -5.19 4.99
C PRO A 186 -15.30 -5.44 3.58
N THR A 187 -14.69 -6.36 2.85
CA THR A 187 -15.32 -7.06 1.73
C THR A 187 -15.70 -8.47 2.17
N VAL A 188 -16.95 -8.86 1.92
CA VAL A 188 -17.50 -10.15 2.36
C VAL A 188 -17.96 -11.03 1.19
N ASN A 189 -17.94 -12.35 1.41
CA ASN A 189 -18.56 -13.33 0.53
C ASN A 189 -20.09 -13.42 0.75
N LYS A 190 -20.77 -14.30 0.02
CA LYS A 190 -22.23 -14.54 0.16
C LYS A 190 -22.65 -15.06 1.55
N SER A 191 -21.72 -15.67 2.29
CA SER A 191 -21.94 -16.13 3.67
C SER A 191 -21.78 -14.99 4.69
N GLY A 192 -21.37 -13.79 4.25
CA GLY A 192 -21.09 -12.65 5.12
C GLY A 192 -19.76 -12.77 5.87
N GLU A 193 -18.86 -13.64 5.43
CA GLU A 193 -17.51 -13.77 5.98
C GLU A 193 -16.56 -12.81 5.27
N VAL A 194 -15.69 -12.14 6.01
CA VAL A 194 -14.74 -11.16 5.49
C VAL A 194 -13.64 -11.89 4.74
N VAL A 195 -13.52 -11.61 3.44
CA VAL A 195 -12.47 -12.17 2.57
C VAL A 195 -11.29 -11.23 2.44
N GLY A 196 -11.53 -9.93 2.60
CA GLY A 196 -10.50 -8.92 2.55
C GLY A 196 -10.95 -7.55 3.07
N ILE A 197 -10.00 -6.64 3.18
CA ILE A 197 -10.19 -5.29 3.70
C ILE A 197 -9.98 -4.33 2.54
N ASN A 198 -10.94 -3.43 2.33
CA ASN A 198 -10.97 -2.48 1.23
C ASN A 198 -9.76 -1.56 1.27
N VAL A 199 -9.13 -1.34 0.12
CA VAL A 199 -8.14 -0.29 -0.10
C VAL A 199 -8.68 0.60 -1.21
N GLU A 200 -8.74 1.91 -0.98
CA GLU A 200 -9.20 2.86 -1.99
C GLU A 200 -8.43 2.70 -3.31
N SER A 201 -9.17 2.70 -4.42
CA SER A 201 -8.59 2.77 -5.76
C SER A 201 -8.49 4.24 -6.17
N GLN A 202 -7.42 4.60 -6.90
CA GLN A 202 -7.24 5.95 -7.44
C GLN A 202 -8.17 6.22 -8.65
N GLY A 203 -9.47 6.03 -8.49
CA GLY A 203 -10.49 6.35 -9.50
C GLY A 203 -10.67 5.35 -10.64
N ASN A 204 -10.13 4.13 -10.51
CA ASN A 204 -10.32 3.06 -11.49
C ASN A 204 -11.39 2.06 -11.01
N ASP A 205 -12.10 1.42 -11.94
CA ASP A 205 -13.06 0.33 -11.69
C ASP A 205 -12.41 -1.00 -11.20
N ILE A 206 -11.14 -0.93 -10.76
CA ILE A 206 -10.39 -2.03 -10.16
C ILE A 206 -10.08 -1.64 -8.72
N GLY A 207 -10.72 -2.34 -7.79
CA GLY A 207 -10.46 -2.28 -6.36
C GLY A 207 -9.39 -3.28 -5.94
N PHE A 208 -8.70 -2.97 -4.85
CA PHE A 208 -7.75 -3.88 -4.22
C PHE A 208 -8.20 -4.18 -2.80
N LEU A 209 -8.05 -5.45 -2.40
CA LEU A 209 -8.33 -5.87 -1.04
C LEU A 209 -7.08 -6.44 -0.39
N VAL A 210 -6.85 -6.10 0.87
CA VAL A 210 -5.91 -6.81 1.74
C VAL A 210 -6.55 -8.14 2.14
N PRO A 211 -5.93 -9.31 1.89
CA PRO A 211 -6.47 -10.59 2.32
C PRO A 211 -6.75 -10.69 3.82
N ALA A 212 -7.90 -11.28 4.20
CA ALA A 212 -8.33 -11.36 5.60
C ALA A 212 -7.42 -12.20 6.52
N ASN A 213 -6.57 -13.08 5.98
CA ASN A 213 -5.62 -13.85 6.79
C ASN A 213 -4.59 -12.94 7.48
N HIS A 214 -4.19 -11.84 6.86
CA HIS A 214 -3.29 -10.87 7.50
C HIS A 214 -3.97 -10.22 8.71
N LEU A 215 -5.26 -9.90 8.60
CA LEU A 215 -6.04 -9.39 9.72
C LEU A 215 -6.21 -10.45 10.83
N ALA A 216 -6.38 -11.72 10.46
CA ALA A 216 -6.45 -12.81 11.44
C ALA A 216 -5.16 -12.95 12.26
N ASP A 217 -3.99 -12.78 11.61
CA ASP A 217 -2.71 -12.80 12.31
C ASP A 217 -2.49 -11.55 13.17
N LEU A 218 -2.93 -10.38 12.71
CA LEU A 218 -2.92 -9.15 13.49
C LEU A 218 -3.85 -9.22 14.71
N LEU A 219 -5.02 -9.85 14.58
CA LEU A 219 -5.96 -10.04 15.68
C LEU A 219 -5.36 -10.88 16.81
N LYS A 220 -4.68 -11.98 16.48
CA LYS A 220 -3.96 -12.78 17.49
C LYS A 220 -2.93 -11.95 18.25
N GLN A 221 -2.23 -11.03 17.58
CA GLN A 221 -1.27 -10.14 18.23
C GLN A 221 -1.98 -9.15 19.16
N ALA A 222 -3.08 -8.53 18.71
CA ALA A 222 -3.86 -7.62 19.53
C ALA A 222 -4.44 -8.29 20.79
N GLU A 223 -4.86 -9.56 20.68
CA GLU A 223 -5.36 -10.36 21.80
C GLU A 223 -4.26 -10.80 22.78
N ALA A 224 -3.01 -10.92 22.30
CA ALA A 224 -1.87 -11.30 23.14
C ALA A 224 -1.42 -10.19 24.12
N GLY A 225 -1.82 -8.94 23.87
CA GLY A 225 -1.59 -7.82 24.78
C GLY A 225 -0.99 -6.59 24.09
N ALA A 226 -0.70 -5.56 24.90
CA ALA A 226 -0.15 -4.30 24.40
C ALA A 226 1.28 -4.50 23.85
N VAL A 227 1.53 -3.98 22.66
CA VAL A 227 2.85 -3.95 22.02
C VAL A 227 3.30 -2.50 21.88
N ASN A 228 4.60 -2.23 22.03
CA ASN A 228 5.16 -0.95 21.63
C ASN A 228 5.03 -0.81 20.10
N ILE A 229 4.16 0.10 19.66
CA ILE A 229 3.82 0.26 18.23
C ILE A 229 5.05 0.58 17.38
N ASN A 230 5.97 1.43 17.85
CA ASN A 230 7.16 1.79 17.07
C ASN A 230 8.14 0.62 16.93
N GLU A 231 8.32 -0.17 18.00
CA GLU A 231 9.12 -1.39 17.95
C GLU A 231 8.49 -2.43 17.04
N SER A 232 7.16 -2.61 17.12
CA SER A 232 6.40 -3.49 16.22
C SER A 232 6.57 -3.09 14.76
N ILE A 233 6.50 -1.79 14.45
CA ILE A 233 6.71 -1.29 13.09
C ILE A 233 8.15 -1.56 12.62
N ALA A 234 9.14 -1.29 13.47
CA ALA A 234 10.55 -1.57 13.13
C ALA A 234 10.77 -3.06 12.86
N ASP A 235 10.20 -3.94 13.68
CA ASP A 235 10.26 -5.38 13.51
C ASP A 235 9.64 -5.85 12.18
N GLN A 236 8.48 -5.31 11.84
CA GLN A 236 7.78 -5.61 10.58
C GLN A 236 8.59 -5.16 9.37
N LEU A 237 9.11 -3.94 9.36
CA LEU A 237 9.91 -3.39 8.25
C LEU A 237 11.18 -4.22 8.02
N ILE A 238 11.86 -4.60 9.09
CA ILE A 238 13.08 -5.41 9.04
C ILE A 238 12.77 -6.82 8.51
N ALA A 239 11.74 -7.48 9.04
CA ALA A 239 11.34 -8.80 8.58
C ALA A 239 10.88 -8.79 7.11
N ASP A 240 10.15 -7.75 6.69
CA ASP A 240 9.72 -7.57 5.31
C ASP A 240 10.91 -7.35 4.37
N ASN A 241 11.90 -6.56 4.77
CA ASN A 241 13.15 -6.37 4.01
C ASN A 241 13.94 -7.67 3.88
N ASP A 242 14.13 -8.41 4.98
CA ASP A 242 14.86 -9.68 4.95
C ASP A 242 14.17 -10.68 4.02
N LYS A 243 12.85 -10.80 4.11
CA LYS A 243 12.05 -11.66 3.23
C LYS A 243 12.17 -11.25 1.76
N TYR A 244 12.07 -9.96 1.47
CA TYR A 244 12.10 -9.42 0.10
C TYR A 244 13.47 -9.59 -0.57
N TYR A 245 14.56 -9.27 0.15
CA TYR A 245 15.92 -9.32 -0.42
C TYR A 245 16.60 -10.68 -0.32
N THR A 246 16.06 -11.66 0.43
CA THR A 246 16.61 -13.02 0.44
C THR A 246 16.74 -13.64 -0.95
N PRO A 247 15.69 -13.68 -1.81
CA PRO A 247 15.82 -14.23 -3.16
C PRO A 247 16.64 -13.34 -4.10
N PHE A 248 16.77 -12.04 -3.80
CA PHE A 248 17.42 -11.04 -4.66
C PHE A 248 18.85 -11.43 -5.05
N PHE A 249 19.63 -11.94 -4.10
CA PHE A 249 21.05 -12.31 -4.30
C PHE A 249 21.26 -13.59 -5.12
N SER A 250 20.20 -14.37 -5.32
CA SER A 250 20.22 -15.62 -6.10
C SER A 250 19.40 -15.55 -7.40
N GLY A 251 18.70 -14.44 -7.60
CA GLY A 251 17.79 -14.23 -8.71
C GLY A 251 18.53 -14.13 -10.04
N LYS A 252 17.88 -14.60 -11.12
CA LYS A 252 18.33 -14.35 -12.48
C LYS A 252 17.84 -12.99 -12.93
N TRP A 253 18.77 -12.14 -13.34
CA TRP A 253 18.50 -10.81 -13.86
C TRP A 253 18.34 -10.85 -15.37
N LYS A 254 17.35 -10.12 -15.89
CA LYS A 254 17.44 -9.65 -17.27
C LYS A 254 18.52 -8.59 -17.35
N THR A 255 19.10 -8.43 -18.53
CA THR A 255 20.14 -7.45 -18.78
C THR A 255 19.79 -6.60 -19.99
N ALA A 256 20.26 -5.36 -20.00
CA ALA A 256 20.23 -4.48 -21.17
C ALA A 256 21.64 -3.97 -21.46
N THR A 257 21.90 -3.62 -22.73
CA THR A 257 23.11 -2.91 -23.12
C THR A 257 22.78 -1.43 -23.27
N ILE A 258 23.52 -0.57 -22.57
CA ILE A 258 23.39 0.89 -22.61
C ILE A 258 24.79 1.46 -22.84
N GLY A 259 25.01 2.08 -24.00
CA GLY A 259 26.37 2.38 -24.46
C GLY A 259 27.23 1.11 -24.52
N HIS A 260 28.36 1.11 -23.82
CA HIS A 260 29.27 -0.03 -23.72
C HIS A 260 29.05 -0.91 -22.47
N PHE A 261 28.06 -0.60 -21.64
CA PHE A 261 27.79 -1.36 -20.43
C PHE A 261 26.63 -2.34 -20.64
N THR A 262 26.81 -3.57 -20.19
CA THR A 262 25.71 -4.49 -19.90
C THR A 262 25.32 -4.34 -18.44
N VAL A 263 24.06 -4.01 -18.19
CA VAL A 263 23.53 -3.70 -16.85
C VAL A 263 22.36 -4.60 -16.49
N PRO A 264 22.16 -4.96 -15.20
CA PRO A 264 20.99 -5.70 -14.76
C PRO A 264 19.75 -4.79 -14.77
N THR A 265 18.63 -5.29 -15.28
CA THR A 265 17.36 -4.55 -15.36
C THR A 265 16.29 -5.20 -14.51
N GLU A 266 15.42 -6.01 -15.10
CA GLU A 266 14.31 -6.63 -14.40
C GLU A 266 14.76 -7.92 -13.70
N SER A 267 14.31 -8.11 -12.46
CA SER A 267 14.45 -9.35 -11.71
C SER A 267 13.21 -9.53 -10.84
N GLY A 268 12.69 -10.75 -10.77
CA GLY A 268 11.41 -11.01 -10.13
C GLY A 268 10.21 -10.48 -10.94
N GLY A 269 9.11 -10.19 -10.24
CA GLY A 269 7.83 -9.77 -10.85
C GLY A 269 7.47 -8.30 -10.63
N ASP A 270 8.09 -7.63 -9.66
CA ASP A 270 7.72 -6.31 -9.15
C ASP A 270 8.69 -5.19 -9.57
N LEU A 271 9.94 -5.52 -9.92
CA LEU A 271 10.93 -4.58 -10.42
C LEU A 271 10.80 -4.40 -11.94
N ARG A 272 10.45 -3.19 -12.37
CA ARG A 272 10.20 -2.86 -13.79
C ARG A 272 11.10 -1.75 -14.25
N CYS A 273 11.51 -1.80 -15.51
CA CYS A 273 12.39 -0.82 -16.11
C CYS A 273 11.75 -0.14 -17.31
N TRP A 274 12.01 1.16 -17.47
CA TRP A 274 11.49 2.00 -18.55
C TRP A 274 12.60 2.84 -19.16
N ASP A 275 12.52 3.05 -20.47
CA ASP A 275 13.29 4.08 -21.14
C ASP A 275 12.77 5.46 -20.75
N VAL A 276 13.67 6.31 -20.30
CA VAL A 276 13.42 7.71 -19.91
C VAL A 276 14.43 8.64 -20.58
N SER A 277 14.96 8.23 -21.73
CA SER A 277 15.83 9.05 -22.55
C SER A 277 15.09 10.33 -22.97
N PRO A 278 15.67 11.53 -22.78
CA PRO A 278 15.07 12.77 -23.24
C PRO A 278 14.92 12.78 -24.76
N GLU A 279 13.91 13.52 -25.24
CA GLU A 279 13.77 13.78 -26.68
C GLU A 279 14.99 14.56 -27.17
N GLN A 280 15.66 14.02 -28.19
CA GLN A 280 16.91 14.57 -28.68
C GLN A 280 16.66 15.66 -29.72
N GLN A 281 17.32 16.79 -29.56
CA GLN A 281 17.32 17.88 -30.53
C GLN A 281 18.63 17.88 -31.33
N LEU A 282 18.57 18.39 -32.57
CA LEU A 282 19.75 18.47 -33.45
C LEU A 282 20.83 19.39 -32.89
N GLU A 283 20.44 20.38 -32.10
CA GLU A 283 21.32 21.38 -31.50
C GLU A 283 22.00 20.90 -30.20
N ASP A 284 21.60 19.73 -29.68
CA ASP A 284 22.16 19.17 -28.46
C ASP A 284 23.62 18.77 -28.65
N LEU A 285 24.48 19.36 -27.85
CA LEU A 285 25.92 19.11 -27.85
C LEU A 285 26.28 17.75 -27.23
N ALA A 286 25.42 17.27 -26.33
CA ALA A 286 25.55 16.00 -25.67
C ALA A 286 24.16 15.38 -25.49
N VAL A 287 24.12 14.06 -25.52
CA VAL A 287 22.92 13.24 -25.48
C VAL A 287 23.00 12.33 -24.26
N SER A 288 21.86 12.06 -23.65
CA SER A 288 21.72 11.04 -22.60
C SER A 288 20.75 9.96 -23.06
N GLU A 289 21.12 8.71 -22.85
CA GLU A 289 20.25 7.55 -23.00
C GLU A 289 20.10 6.89 -21.63
N SER A 290 18.88 6.82 -21.12
CA SER A 290 18.64 6.53 -19.71
C SER A 290 17.57 5.46 -19.51
N VAL A 291 17.87 4.48 -18.67
CA VAL A 291 16.91 3.49 -18.20
C VAL A 291 16.71 3.65 -16.71
N ILE A 292 15.46 3.80 -16.29
CA ILE A 292 15.07 3.80 -14.88
C ILE A 292 14.40 2.47 -14.54
N CYS A 293 14.76 1.90 -13.40
CA CYS A 293 14.16 0.70 -12.84
C CYS A 293 13.61 1.00 -11.44
N GLN A 294 12.38 0.58 -11.16
CA GLN A 294 11.71 0.80 -9.88
C GLN A 294 10.87 -0.41 -9.47
N SER A 295 10.89 -0.73 -8.17
CA SER A 295 9.99 -1.72 -7.57
C SER A 295 8.62 -1.11 -7.28
N ASP A 296 7.55 -1.89 -7.42
CA ASP A 296 6.21 -1.49 -6.93
C ASP A 296 6.04 -1.64 -5.40
N ARG A 297 7.06 -2.15 -4.70
CA ARG A 297 7.07 -2.33 -3.25
C ARG A 297 7.16 -1.00 -2.53
N THR A 298 6.10 -0.65 -1.82
CA THR A 298 6.11 0.43 -0.84
C THR A 298 5.33 0.05 0.42
N THR A 299 5.64 0.74 1.51
CA THR A 299 5.00 0.61 2.83
C THR A 299 4.70 2.02 3.30
N TYR A 300 3.42 2.33 3.45
CA TYR A 300 2.99 3.62 3.95
C TYR A 300 3.29 3.71 5.45
N ILE A 301 3.98 4.77 5.87
CA ILE A 301 4.22 5.05 7.30
C ILE A 301 3.45 6.29 7.72
N SER A 302 3.54 7.37 6.95
CA SER A 302 2.78 8.61 7.13
C SER A 302 2.72 9.35 5.80
N HIS A 303 2.03 10.49 5.74
CA HIS A 303 1.89 11.29 4.51
C HIS A 303 3.24 11.62 3.85
N ASP A 304 4.30 11.85 4.65
CA ASP A 304 5.62 12.27 4.17
C ASP A 304 6.63 11.11 4.11
N ILE A 305 6.24 9.89 4.52
CA ILE A 305 7.16 8.77 4.71
C ILE A 305 6.57 7.50 4.10
N GLN A 306 7.27 6.97 3.11
CA GLN A 306 7.09 5.63 2.57
C GLN A 306 8.42 4.89 2.57
N PHE A 307 8.37 3.60 2.87
CA PHE A 307 9.56 2.74 2.94
C PHE A 307 9.45 1.51 2.04
N GLY A 308 10.59 0.87 1.78
CA GLY A 308 10.70 -0.36 1.00
C GLY A 308 10.85 -0.13 -0.51
N ALA A 309 10.81 1.13 -0.97
CA ALA A 309 11.03 1.47 -2.37
C ALA A 309 12.50 1.24 -2.74
N MET A 310 12.70 0.56 -3.87
CA MET A 310 13.99 0.40 -4.54
C MET A 310 13.91 0.99 -5.95
N GLY A 311 14.90 1.80 -6.29
CA GLY A 311 15.05 2.31 -7.64
C GLY A 311 16.51 2.50 -8.04
N PHE A 312 16.78 2.36 -9.33
CA PHE A 312 18.08 2.67 -9.90
C PHE A 312 17.96 3.17 -11.33
N ILE A 313 18.93 4.00 -11.74
CA ILE A 313 19.00 4.63 -13.06
C ILE A 313 20.39 4.36 -13.63
N TYR A 314 20.42 4.01 -14.90
CA TYR A 314 21.62 3.95 -15.72
C TYR A 314 21.51 4.99 -16.82
N SER A 315 22.55 5.82 -16.99
CA SER A 315 22.57 6.83 -18.04
C SER A 315 23.89 6.81 -18.79
N ASN A 316 23.82 6.56 -20.10
CA ASN A 316 24.93 6.76 -21.02
C ASN A 316 24.88 8.19 -21.55
N PHE A 317 25.92 8.97 -21.27
CA PHE A 317 26.02 10.38 -21.64
C PHE A 317 27.19 10.61 -22.58
N TYR A 318 26.96 11.14 -23.77
CA TYR A 318 28.01 11.29 -24.78
C TYR A 318 27.84 12.55 -25.63
N ALA A 319 28.94 13.08 -26.14
CA ALA A 319 28.92 14.21 -27.05
C ALA A 319 28.42 13.76 -28.44
N ARG A 320 27.51 14.54 -29.04
CA ARG A 320 26.99 14.25 -30.40
C ARG A 320 28.10 14.39 -31.45
N ASP A 321 28.84 15.49 -31.34
CA ASP A 321 30.05 15.77 -32.10
C ASP A 321 31.22 16.00 -31.13
N PRO A 322 32.48 15.74 -31.52
CA PRO A 322 33.62 15.99 -30.66
C PRO A 322 33.68 17.46 -30.19
N ILE A 323 33.60 17.67 -28.88
CA ILE A 323 33.73 18.99 -28.24
C ILE A 323 35.01 19.07 -27.39
N LEU A 324 35.36 20.26 -26.91
CA LEU A 324 36.43 20.40 -25.94
C LEU A 324 36.15 19.53 -24.71
N THR A 325 37.12 18.74 -24.26
CA THR A 325 36.95 17.84 -23.11
C THR A 325 36.49 18.58 -21.85
N SER A 326 36.96 19.81 -21.61
CA SER A 326 36.47 20.64 -20.50
C SER A 326 34.99 21.01 -20.63
N ARG A 327 34.51 21.27 -21.84
CA ARG A 327 33.08 21.53 -22.13
C ARG A 327 32.25 20.28 -21.90
N PHE A 328 32.74 19.11 -22.35
CA PHE A 328 32.08 17.83 -22.07
C PHE A 328 31.96 17.58 -20.56
N TYR A 329 33.05 17.69 -19.81
CA TYR A 329 33.02 17.46 -18.36
C TYR A 329 32.19 18.50 -17.61
N HIS A 330 32.08 19.74 -18.10
CA HIS A 330 31.15 20.72 -17.53
C HIS A 330 29.70 20.22 -17.63
N LEU A 331 29.28 19.75 -18.81
CA LEU A 331 27.94 19.19 -19.02
C LEU A 331 27.75 17.89 -18.22
N TYR A 332 28.67 16.93 -18.35
CA TYR A 332 28.59 15.64 -17.68
C TYR A 332 28.59 15.75 -16.15
N SER A 333 29.30 16.73 -15.57
CA SER A 333 29.27 16.94 -14.11
C SER A 333 27.89 17.35 -13.58
N GLN A 334 27.02 17.89 -14.43
CA GLN A 334 25.65 18.22 -14.06
C GLN A 334 24.78 16.97 -13.86
N GLU A 335 25.16 15.83 -14.45
CA GLU A 335 24.53 14.52 -14.22
C GLU A 335 24.89 13.93 -12.84
N TYR A 336 25.93 14.44 -12.18
CA TYR A 336 26.37 13.94 -10.87
C TYR A 336 25.52 14.51 -9.72
N ARG A 337 24.23 14.14 -9.69
CA ARG A 337 23.25 14.58 -8.69
C ARG A 337 22.63 13.39 -7.97
N LEU A 338 22.74 13.37 -6.64
CA LEU A 338 22.06 12.38 -5.81
C LEU A 338 20.54 12.66 -5.80
N PRO A 339 19.69 11.63 -6.04
CA PRO A 339 18.25 11.77 -5.98
C PRO A 339 17.79 11.65 -4.53
N TYR A 340 18.20 12.59 -3.68
CA TYR A 340 17.76 12.57 -2.28
C TYR A 340 16.43 13.31 -2.15
N GLU A 341 15.54 12.75 -1.33
CA GLU A 341 14.33 13.45 -0.91
C GLU A 341 14.64 14.20 0.39
N HIS A 342 14.08 15.40 0.52
CA HIS A 342 14.20 16.13 1.79
C HIS A 342 13.34 15.43 2.85
N ARG A 343 13.99 14.72 3.77
CA ARG A 343 13.32 14.15 4.94
C ARG A 343 13.27 15.17 6.08
N SER A 344 12.15 15.17 6.80
CA SER A 344 11.98 16.00 8.00
C SER A 344 12.98 15.61 9.08
N SER A 345 13.67 16.60 9.66
CA SER A 345 14.59 16.41 10.78
C SER A 345 13.89 15.93 12.06
N ARG A 346 12.54 16.00 12.11
CA ARG A 346 11.75 15.38 13.19
C ARG A 346 11.87 13.86 13.18
N ASP A 347 11.81 13.26 11.99
CA ASP A 347 11.66 11.81 11.82
C ASP A 347 12.98 11.12 11.42
N PHE A 348 13.95 11.87 10.89
CA PHE A 348 15.23 11.37 10.40
C PHE A 348 16.44 12.09 11.00
N GLY A 349 17.56 11.37 11.06
CA GLY A 349 18.88 11.88 11.41
C GLY A 349 19.56 12.64 10.27
N ASP A 350 20.81 13.01 10.52
CA ASP A 350 21.64 13.72 9.55
C ASP A 350 22.07 12.81 8.41
N PHE A 351 22.31 13.42 7.24
CA PHE A 351 22.94 12.73 6.12
C PHE A 351 24.40 12.43 6.44
N ALA A 352 24.79 11.17 6.29
CA ALA A 352 26.19 10.75 6.33
C ALA A 352 26.62 10.27 4.94
N CYS A 353 27.47 11.07 4.29
CA CYS A 353 27.94 10.82 2.92
C CYS A 353 29.44 10.54 2.86
N LYS A 354 29.84 9.55 2.07
CA LYS A 354 31.23 9.24 1.76
C LYS A 354 31.41 9.19 0.24
N ALA A 355 32.45 9.87 -0.26
CA ALA A 355 32.89 9.74 -1.63
C ALA A 355 34.12 8.83 -1.73
N ASP A 356 34.19 8.03 -2.79
CA ASP A 356 35.29 7.10 -3.05
C ASP A 356 35.48 6.84 -4.55
N PHE A 357 36.58 6.21 -4.95
CA PHE A 357 36.80 5.73 -6.31
C PHE A 357 36.73 4.21 -6.36
N VAL A 358 35.94 3.66 -7.29
CA VAL A 358 35.72 2.22 -7.42
C VAL A 358 35.91 1.77 -8.87
N SER A 359 36.04 0.46 -9.08
CA SER A 359 36.00 -0.14 -10.40
C SER A 359 34.67 -0.86 -10.62
N ILE A 360 33.94 -0.49 -11.67
CA ILE A 360 32.67 -1.14 -12.08
C ILE A 360 32.83 -1.56 -13.54
N GLY A 361 32.59 -2.83 -13.84
CA GLY A 361 32.85 -3.39 -15.17
C GLY A 361 34.29 -3.20 -15.66
N GLY A 362 35.27 -3.07 -14.75
CA GLY A 362 36.67 -2.80 -15.09
C GLY A 362 36.99 -1.34 -15.45
N LYS A 363 36.02 -0.41 -15.35
CA LYS A 363 36.20 1.02 -15.59
C LYS A 363 36.24 1.79 -14.26
N PRO A 364 36.97 2.92 -14.17
CA PRO A 364 37.03 3.72 -12.96
C PRO A 364 35.79 4.62 -12.82
N PHE A 365 35.21 4.66 -11.62
CA PHE A 365 34.08 5.50 -11.25
C PHE A 365 34.39 6.32 -10.01
N LYS A 366 33.93 7.57 -9.99
CA LYS A 366 33.79 8.35 -8.75
C LYS A 366 32.41 8.07 -8.16
N THR A 367 32.36 7.69 -6.88
CA THR A 367 31.14 7.34 -6.17
C THR A 367 30.89 8.29 -5.01
N THR A 368 29.61 8.52 -4.71
CA THR A 368 29.15 9.13 -3.46
C THR A 368 28.02 8.25 -2.92
N TYR A 369 28.22 7.73 -1.71
CA TYR A 369 27.24 6.93 -0.98
C TYR A 369 26.78 7.73 0.23
N CYS A 370 25.46 7.84 0.42
CA CYS A 370 24.86 8.56 1.51
C CYS A 370 23.85 7.69 2.25
N THR A 371 23.75 7.90 3.55
CA THR A 371 22.74 7.28 4.42
C THR A 371 21.99 8.34 5.19
N GLN A 372 20.73 8.08 5.47
CA GLN A 372 19.93 8.88 6.37
C GLN A 372 19.07 7.98 7.28
N PRO A 373 19.42 7.84 8.57
CA PRO A 373 18.74 6.91 9.47
C PRO A 373 17.42 7.46 9.99
N SER A 374 16.42 6.59 10.18
CA SER A 374 15.21 6.91 10.93
C SER A 374 15.53 7.10 12.42
N LYS A 375 14.86 8.07 13.06
CA LYS A 375 14.93 8.29 14.52
C LYS A 375 13.93 7.42 15.30
N LYS A 376 12.90 6.90 14.64
CA LYS A 376 11.77 6.21 15.30
C LYS A 376 11.84 4.70 15.19
N PHE A 377 12.26 4.19 14.05
CA PHE A 377 12.17 2.76 13.73
C PHE A 377 13.55 2.13 13.83
N ILE A 378 13.86 1.65 15.03
CA ILE A 378 15.18 1.12 15.42
C ILE A 378 14.98 -0.24 16.08
N LYS A 379 15.72 -1.25 15.63
CA LYS A 379 15.74 -2.58 16.25
C LYS A 379 17.16 -2.94 16.63
N ASN A 380 17.37 -3.33 17.88
CA ASN A 380 18.70 -3.72 18.39
C ASN A 380 19.81 -2.68 18.10
N GLY A 381 19.46 -1.39 18.09
CA GLY A 381 20.38 -0.30 17.77
C GLY A 381 20.64 -0.07 16.27
N GLU A 382 20.05 -0.85 15.37
CA GLU A 382 20.11 -0.64 13.92
C GLU A 382 18.82 0.07 13.45
N PRO A 383 18.91 1.31 12.96
CA PRO A 383 17.78 2.00 12.35
C PRO A 383 17.50 1.48 10.93
N VAL A 384 16.23 1.47 10.53
CA VAL A 384 15.93 1.49 9.08
C VAL A 384 16.31 2.86 8.53
N SER A 385 16.91 2.87 7.34
CA SER A 385 17.57 4.04 6.77
C SER A 385 17.26 4.19 5.29
N ASP A 386 17.32 5.42 4.80
CA ASP A 386 17.35 5.71 3.38
C ASP A 386 18.81 5.73 2.90
N LEU A 387 19.07 5.01 1.81
CA LEU A 387 20.40 4.84 1.22
C LEU A 387 20.38 5.35 -0.21
N TYR A 388 21.37 6.17 -0.53
CA TYR A 388 21.54 6.75 -1.86
C TYR A 388 22.95 6.50 -2.36
N LEU A 389 23.08 6.17 -3.64
CA LEU A 389 24.37 6.03 -4.30
C LEU A 389 24.34 6.72 -5.66
N ILE A 390 25.39 7.44 -5.98
CA ILE A 390 25.70 7.84 -7.35
C ILE A 390 27.13 7.47 -7.71
N ALA A 391 27.31 6.87 -8.88
CA ALA A 391 28.59 6.56 -9.49
C ALA A 391 28.67 7.23 -10.86
N ALA A 392 29.77 7.92 -11.17
CA ALA A 392 30.04 8.46 -12.50
C ALA A 392 31.39 7.97 -13.02
N GLN A 393 31.39 7.43 -14.24
CA GLN A 393 32.59 6.99 -14.93
C GLN A 393 33.53 8.18 -15.15
N ILE A 394 34.83 7.94 -15.01
CA ILE A 394 35.86 8.96 -15.24
C ILE A 394 36.89 8.50 -16.26
N GLY A 395 37.63 9.44 -16.84
CA GLY A 395 38.78 9.19 -17.72
C GLY A 395 38.48 9.15 -19.22
N GLU A 396 37.20 9.05 -19.59
CA GLU A 396 36.76 9.15 -20.99
C GLU A 396 36.65 10.62 -21.42
N LYS A 397 36.83 10.92 -22.72
CA LYS A 397 36.92 12.32 -23.23
C LYS A 397 35.61 12.91 -23.76
N GLN A 398 34.72 12.05 -24.26
CA GLN A 398 33.50 12.41 -25.00
C GLN A 398 32.29 11.55 -24.59
N GLN A 399 32.47 10.69 -23.59
CA GLN A 399 31.43 9.80 -23.09
C GLN A 399 31.59 9.63 -21.59
N GLY A 400 30.52 9.24 -20.92
CA GLY A 400 30.48 8.95 -19.50
C GLY A 400 29.23 8.13 -19.20
N PHE A 401 29.27 7.45 -18.07
CA PHE A 401 28.18 6.60 -17.63
C PHE A 401 27.87 6.89 -16.18
N THR A 402 26.62 7.16 -15.85
CA THR A 402 26.19 7.32 -14.45
C THR A 402 25.30 6.17 -14.01
N ILE A 403 25.46 5.82 -12.74
CA ILE A 403 24.64 4.83 -12.06
C ILE A 403 24.14 5.50 -10.79
N THR A 404 22.82 5.56 -10.64
CA THR A 404 22.19 6.15 -9.46
C THR A 404 21.30 5.10 -8.82
N MET A 405 21.33 4.97 -7.50
CA MET A 405 20.51 4.01 -6.75
C MET A 405 19.88 4.67 -5.53
N MET A 406 18.67 4.25 -5.19
CA MET A 406 17.93 4.64 -4.00
C MET A 406 17.26 3.42 -3.38
N LEU A 407 17.45 3.25 -2.07
CA LEU A 407 16.73 2.27 -1.25
C LEU A 407 16.16 3.02 -0.04
N THR A 408 14.89 2.81 0.30
CA THR A 408 14.24 3.51 1.42
C THR A 408 13.85 2.55 2.54
N GLY A 409 14.00 3.00 3.80
CA GLY A 409 13.60 2.23 4.98
C GLY A 409 14.23 0.83 5.07
N ILE A 410 15.53 0.72 4.80
CA ILE A 410 16.28 -0.54 4.81
C ILE A 410 17.39 -0.52 5.87
N GLN A 411 17.74 -1.69 6.41
CA GLN A 411 18.92 -1.86 7.26
C GLN A 411 20.18 -1.51 6.44
N GLU A 412 21.06 -0.68 6.99
CA GLU A 412 22.20 -0.13 6.26
C GLU A 412 23.10 -1.23 5.68
N ASN A 413 23.39 -2.27 6.47
CA ASN A 413 24.21 -3.40 6.03
C ASN A 413 23.56 -4.20 4.91
N LEU A 414 22.23 -4.41 4.97
CA LEU A 414 21.51 -5.10 3.91
C LEU A 414 21.52 -4.27 2.62
N GLY A 415 21.22 -2.97 2.71
CA GLY A 415 21.18 -2.11 1.53
C GLY A 415 22.55 -1.91 0.87
N LYS A 416 23.64 -1.87 1.65
CA LYS A 416 25.01 -1.90 1.08
C LYS A 416 25.25 -3.17 0.25
N ARG A 417 24.84 -4.34 0.74
CA ARG A 417 24.96 -5.60 -0.01
C ARG A 417 24.12 -5.58 -1.27
N VAL A 418 22.89 -5.05 -1.21
CA VAL A 418 22.00 -4.92 -2.38
C VAL A 418 22.64 -4.04 -3.46
N MET A 419 23.13 -2.85 -3.09
CA MET A 419 23.79 -1.94 -4.04
C MET A 419 25.08 -2.56 -4.62
N ALA A 420 25.91 -3.16 -3.78
CA ALA A 420 27.14 -3.83 -4.22
C ALA A 420 26.82 -4.97 -5.22
N HIS A 421 25.84 -5.81 -4.91
CA HIS A 421 25.43 -6.91 -5.77
C HIS A 421 25.00 -6.42 -7.16
N LEU A 422 24.21 -5.33 -7.24
CA LEU A 422 23.81 -4.73 -8.51
C LEU A 422 25.02 -4.22 -9.31
N LEU A 423 25.95 -3.51 -8.64
CA LEU A 423 27.15 -2.99 -9.29
C LEU A 423 28.08 -4.11 -9.80
N GLU A 424 28.17 -5.22 -9.08
CA GLU A 424 28.96 -6.39 -9.46
C GLU A 424 28.43 -7.11 -10.71
N GLN A 425 27.14 -6.98 -11.02
CA GLN A 425 26.56 -7.54 -12.25
C GLN A 425 26.89 -6.72 -13.51
N ILE A 426 27.41 -5.50 -13.35
CA ILE A 426 27.67 -4.60 -14.48
C ILE A 426 29.00 -4.97 -15.16
N THR A 427 28.95 -5.20 -16.46
CA THR A 427 30.13 -5.54 -17.27
C THR A 427 30.33 -4.54 -18.40
N TRP A 428 31.59 -4.29 -18.77
CA TRP A 428 31.94 -3.51 -19.94
C TRP A 428 32.16 -4.41 -21.15
N GLN A 429 31.53 -4.11 -22.28
CA GLN A 429 31.77 -4.77 -23.55
C GLN A 429 32.89 -4.07 -24.31
N GLN A 430 33.99 -4.78 -24.58
CA GLN A 430 34.96 -4.33 -25.57
C GLN A 430 34.39 -4.63 -26.95
N ASN A 431 34.16 -3.57 -27.74
CA ASN A 431 33.80 -3.70 -29.15
C ASN A 431 34.87 -4.45 -29.94
#